data_AF-A0A1K2H6B1-F1
#
_entry.id   AF-A0A1K2H6B1-F1
#
_cell.length_a   1.000
_cell.length_b   1.000
_cell.length_c   1.000
_cell.angle_alpha   90.00
_cell.angle_beta   90.00
_cell.angle_gamma   90.00
#
_symmetry.space_group_name_H-M   'P 1'
#
loop_
_entity.id
_entity.type
_entity.pdbx_description
1 polymer ?
#
loop_
_entity_poly.entity_id
_entity_poly.type
_entity_poly.pdbx_seq_one_letter_code
_entity_poly.pdbx_strand_id
1 'polypeptide(L)' 'MWNKIKKMLDEKQITTYQLSKLTGISEQSFSKLRNGLSKELSFSSMVKIADALDISLDEFR' A
#
# COMPACT_ATOMS: atom_id res chain seq x y z
N MET A 1 -1.79 0.89 -9.88
CA MET A 1 -1.17 0.93 -8.54
C MET A 1 -1.87 0.03 -7.53
N TRP A 2 -3.17 0.20 -7.27
CA TRP A 2 -3.89 -0.64 -6.29
C TRP A 2 -3.83 -2.15 -6.57
N ASN A 3 -3.97 -2.59 -7.82
CA ASN A 3 -3.92 -4.02 -8.15
C ASN A 3 -2.58 -4.68 -7.80
N LYS A 4 -1.45 -3.95 -7.96
CA LYS A 4 -0.13 -4.44 -7.53
C LYS A 4 -0.09 -4.60 -6.01
N ILE A 5 -0.52 -3.57 -5.27
CA ILE A 5 -0.60 -3.61 -3.81
C ILE A 5 -1.49 -4.75 -3.33
N LYS A 6 -2.67 -4.93 -3.94
CA LYS A 6 -3.59 -6.01 -3.61
C LYS A 6 -2.93 -7.37 -3.84
N LYS A 7 -2.24 -7.56 -4.96
CA LYS A 7 -1.50 -8.80 -5.23
C LYS A 7 -0.43 -9.07 -4.15
N MET A 8 0.34 -8.05 -3.77
CA MET A 8 1.36 -8.17 -2.72
C MET A 8 0.74 -8.47 -1.34
N LEU A 9 -0.42 -7.88 -1.05
CA LEU A 9 -1.20 -8.16 0.16
C LEU A 9 -1.69 -9.60 0.18
N ASP A 10 -2.23 -10.09 -0.94
CA ASP A 10 -2.69 -11.46 -1.10
C ASP A 10 -1.52 -12.46 -0.99
N GLU A 11 -0.37 -12.17 -1.62
CA GLU A 11 0.85 -12.99 -1.55
C GLU A 11 1.44 -13.08 -0.13
N LYS A 12 1.40 -11.98 0.63
CA LYS A 12 1.90 -11.94 2.01
C LYS A 12 0.82 -12.30 3.05
N GLN A 13 -0.40 -12.60 2.62
CA GLN A 13 -1.58 -12.80 3.47
C GLN A 13 -1.80 -11.67 4.50
N ILE A 14 -1.52 -10.44 4.08
CA ILE A 14 -1.68 -9.24 4.89
C ILE A 14 -2.99 -8.57 4.49
N THR A 15 -3.81 -8.23 5.47
CA THR A 15 -5.02 -7.43 5.25
C THR A 15 -4.69 -5.95 5.14
N THR A 16 -5.56 -5.16 4.51
CA THR A 16 -5.41 -3.69 4.49
C THR A 16 -5.38 -3.08 5.88
N TYR A 17 -6.05 -3.71 6.85
CA TYR A 17 -6.00 -3.33 8.26
C TYR A 17 -4.60 -3.53 8.85
N GLN A 18 -3.99 -4.70 8.64
CA GLN A 18 -2.62 -4.96 9.07
C GLN A 18 -1.63 -4.02 8.37
N LEU A 19 -1.80 -3.78 7.07
CA LEU A 19 -0.98 -2.81 6.35
C LEU A 19 -1.11 -1.40 6.94
N SER A 20 -2.32 -0.97 7.30
CA SER A 20 -2.57 0.29 8.01
C SER A 20 -1.82 0.36 9.34
N LYS A 21 -1.82 -0.73 10.12
CA LYS A 21 -1.06 -0.82 11.37
C LYS A 21 0.45 -0.80 11.17
N LEU A 22 0.97 -1.52 10.18
CA LEU A 22 2.41 -1.59 9.89
C LEU A 22 2.96 -0.27 9.34
N THR A 23 2.22 0.36 8.44
CA THR A 23 2.65 1.60 7.75
C THR A 23 2.33 2.87 8.54
N GLY A 24 1.40 2.78 9.51
CA GLY A 24 0.80 3.94 10.16
C GLY A 24 -0.06 4.80 9.22
N ILE A 25 -0.42 4.29 8.04
CA ILE A 25 -1.27 4.97 7.08
C ILE A 25 -2.72 4.61 7.37
N SER A 26 -3.61 5.60 7.45
CA SER A 26 -5.03 5.33 7.71
C SER A 26 -5.67 4.45 6.63
N GLU A 27 -6.61 3.59 7.03
CA GLU A 27 -7.42 2.77 6.11
C GLU A 27 -8.19 3.61 5.08
N GLN A 28 -8.50 4.86 5.43
CA GLN A 28 -9.13 5.81 4.51
C GLN A 28 -8.23 6.14 3.33
N SER A 29 -6.91 6.25 3.54
CA SER A 29 -5.94 6.47 2.47
C SER A 29 -5.90 5.28 1.51
N PHE A 30 -5.91 4.06 2.03
CA PHE A 30 -6.00 2.85 1.19
C PHE A 30 -7.34 2.75 0.45
N SER A 31 -8.44 3.14 1.08
CA SER A 31 -9.75 3.19 0.43
C SER A 31 -9.80 4.22 -0.71
N LYS A 32 -9.17 5.39 -0.52
CA LYS A 32 -9.03 6.39 -1.59
C LYS A 32 -8.18 5.88 -2.75
N LEU A 33 -7.10 5.16 -2.45
CA LEU A 33 -6.25 4.51 -3.45
C LEU A 33 -7.01 3.41 -4.21
N ARG A 34 -7.80 2.59 -3.50
CA ARG A 34 -8.66 1.55 -4.07
C ARG A 34 -9.74 2.12 -4.98
N ASN A 35 -10.37 3.21 -4.57
CA ASN A 35 -11.46 3.85 -5.30
C ASN A 35 -10.97 4.78 -6.42
N GLY A 36 -9.66 4.87 -6.65
CA GLY A 36 -9.08 5.72 -7.70
C GLY A 36 -9.17 7.22 -7.42
N LEU A 37 -9.56 7.62 -6.21
CA LEU A 37 -9.61 9.02 -5.76
C LEU A 37 -8.19 9.60 -5.56
N SER A 38 -7.21 8.73 -5.37
CA SER A 38 -5.79 9.07 -5.38
C SER A 38 -5.10 8.19 -6.41
N LYS A 39 -4.65 8.78 -7.53
CA LYS A 39 -3.89 8.07 -8.56
C LYS A 39 -2.50 7.67 -8.08
N GLU A 40 -1.93 8.47 -7.18
CA GLU A 40 -0.57 8.29 -6.68
C GLU A 40 -0.54 8.41 -5.15
N LEU A 41 0.30 7.60 -4.54
CA LEU A 41 0.69 7.74 -3.15
C LEU A 41 1.82 8.75 -3.06
N SER A 42 1.85 9.57 -2.00
CA SER A 42 3.04 10.35 -1.70
C SER A 42 4.26 9.42 -1.59
N PHE A 43 5.43 9.87 -2.02
CA PHE A 43 6.67 9.10 -1.92
C PHE A 43 6.86 8.53 -0.50
N SER A 44 6.57 9.31 0.54
CA SER A 44 6.61 8.84 1.93
C SER A 44 5.67 7.66 2.21
N SER A 45 4.45 7.68 1.68
CA SER A 45 3.50 6.56 1.82
C SER A 45 4.00 5.32 1.08
N MET A 46 4.60 5.52 -0.09
CA MET A 46 5.17 4.46 -0.91
C MET A 46 6.34 3.78 -0.19
N VAL A 47 7.25 4.57 0.39
CA VAL A 47 8.37 4.07 1.23
C VAL A 47 7.84 3.27 2.41
N LYS A 48 6.85 3.77 3.13
CA LYS A 48 6.26 3.07 4.28
C LYS A 48 5.63 1.73 3.89
N ILE A 49 4.92 1.68 2.76
CA ILE A 49 4.31 0.44 2.28
C ILE A 49 5.39 -0.53 1.80
N ALA A 50 6.42 -0.03 1.11
CA ALA A 50 7.55 -0.84 0.65
C ALA A 50 8.29 -1.47 1.84
N ASP A 51 8.57 -0.69 2.87
CA ASP A 51 9.20 -1.13 4.12
C ASP A 51 8.31 -2.13 4.88
N ALA A 52 7.02 -1.83 5.06
CA ALA A 52 6.06 -2.70 5.73
C ALA A 52 5.81 -4.02 5.01
N LEU A 53 5.91 -4.02 3.68
CA LEU A 53 5.76 -5.22 2.87
C LEU A 53 7.11 -5.86 2.54
N ASP A 54 8.25 -5.32 2.97
CA ASP A 54 9.58 -5.80 2.60
C ASP A 54 9.73 -6.02 1.08
N ILE A 55 9.39 -4.98 0.31
CA ILE A 55 9.49 -4.96 -1.16
C ILE A 55 10.29 -3.74 -1.63
N SER A 56 10.82 -3.81 -2.84
CA SER A 56 11.48 -2.67 -3.47
C SER A 56 10.47 -1.61 -3.92
N LEU A 57 10.84 -0.33 -3.79
CA LEU A 57 10.07 0.80 -4.34
C LEU A 57 9.88 0.70 -5.85
N ASP A 58 10.75 -0.01 -6.56
CA ASP A 58 10.66 -0.19 -8.02
C ASP A 58 9.41 -0.98 -8.43
N GLU A 59 8.80 -1.77 -7.52
CA GLU A 59 7.53 -2.45 -7.78
C GLU A 59 6.37 -1.46 -8.00
N PHE A 60 6.49 -0.24 -7.48
CA PHE A 60 5.50 0.82 -7.65
C PHE A 60 5.65 1.61 -8.96
N ARG A 61 6.72 1.34 -9.73
CA ARG A 61 7.03 1.99 -11.01
C ARG A 61 6.13 1.52 -12.15
#